data_AF-A0A5B2Z4L3-F1
#
_entry.id   AF-A0A5B2Z4L3-F1
#
_cell.length_a   1.000
_cell.length_b   1.000
_cell.length_c   1.000
_cell.angle_alpha   90.00
_cell.angle_beta   90.00
_cell.angle_gamma   90.00
#
_symmetry.space_group_name_H-M   'P 1'
#
loop_
_entity.id
_entity.type
_entity.pdbx_description
1 polymer ?
#
loop_
_entity_poly.entity_id
_entity_poly.type
_entity_poly.pdbx_seq_one_letter_code
_entity_poly.pdbx_strand_id
1 'polypeptide(L)'
;MNRYLLLVVSITLTIQFLILAGGISPLQNASGQSNSSAIATTSAADTTGTVTANYFARFNCGAINDDSGPLRPGKYDSDITIFNKKDFPVTVIWKAIAVDQQYNSNYHILTVPSEKIVNVNCEKIQPFSQLNNNSSNSSNNSSAGRFTEGVVKIEISIDNGILVNNFLNNQNSNEMISAAEIGNLVNVDVLHTVNTLDDLNKEVLYLKTDFSLPSDNGMGRNNFTAVFHISPDKIIDPISLIKTKLESTISNNNSTIKERVLDIRVTDSEVISDTLTDNHALTVQRVEPIIS
;
A
#
# COMPACT_ATOMS: atom_id res chain seq x y z
N MET A 1 38.03 -11.84 -61.00
CA MET A 1 38.77 -12.53 -59.93
C MET A 1 38.43 -11.82 -58.62
N ASN A 2 37.71 -12.51 -57.73
CA ASN A 2 37.42 -12.27 -56.28
C ASN A 2 37.64 -10.85 -55.73
N ARG A 3 36.63 -10.04 -55.35
CA ARG A 3 35.69 -10.11 -54.19
C ARG A 3 36.30 -10.60 -52.87
N TYR A 4 36.37 -9.69 -51.89
CA TYR A 4 35.99 -9.81 -50.45
C TYR A 4 36.39 -8.46 -49.79
N LEU A 5 35.50 -7.46 -49.66
CA LEU A 5 34.59 -7.24 -48.52
C LEU A 5 35.19 -7.72 -47.18
N LEU A 6 35.93 -6.86 -46.48
CA LEU A 6 36.26 -7.08 -45.08
C LEU A 6 35.39 -6.16 -44.21
N LEU A 7 34.51 -6.84 -43.51
CA LEU A 7 33.45 -6.36 -42.65
C LEU A 7 34.07 -5.73 -41.40
N VAL A 8 33.92 -4.42 -41.22
CA VAL A 8 34.23 -3.76 -39.95
C VAL A 8 33.11 -4.16 -38.99
N VAL A 9 33.36 -5.20 -38.19
CA VAL A 9 32.51 -5.53 -37.04
C VAL A 9 32.78 -4.46 -35.99
N SER A 10 31.97 -3.41 -36.00
CA SER A 10 31.88 -2.47 -34.88
C SER A 10 31.16 -3.20 -33.75
N ILE A 11 31.91 -3.73 -32.78
CA ILE A 11 31.33 -4.18 -31.51
C ILE A 11 31.15 -2.93 -30.65
N THR A 12 30.04 -2.23 -30.86
CA THR A 12 29.54 -1.26 -29.89
C THR A 12 29.08 -2.04 -28.65
N LEU A 13 29.87 -2.02 -27.59
CA LEU A 13 29.45 -2.47 -26.28
C LEU A 13 28.53 -1.39 -25.68
N THR A 14 27.25 -1.44 -26.02
CA THR A 14 26.22 -0.65 -25.35
C THR A 14 25.99 -1.25 -23.96
N ILE A 15 26.52 -0.62 -22.93
CA ILE A 15 26.13 -0.91 -21.55
C ILE A 15 24.78 -0.21 -21.33
N GLN A 16 23.69 -0.97 -21.44
CA GLN A 16 22.37 -0.54 -20.98
C GLN A 16 22.41 -0.42 -19.46
N PHE A 17 22.10 0.76 -18.94
CA PHE A 17 21.75 0.94 -17.53
C PHE A 17 20.40 0.26 -17.28
N LEU A 18 20.46 -0.93 -16.69
CA LEU A 18 19.29 -1.56 -16.08
C LEU A 18 19.11 -0.91 -14.69
N ILE A 19 18.14 0.00 -14.58
CA ILE A 19 17.58 0.36 -13.27
C ILE A 19 16.68 -0.81 -12.88
N LEU A 20 17.20 -1.72 -12.07
CA LEU A 20 16.39 -2.74 -11.42
C LEU A 20 16.39 -2.52 -9.91
N ALA A 21 15.24 -2.05 -9.44
CA ALA A 21 14.82 -2.13 -8.06
C ALA A 21 14.86 -3.60 -7.60
N GLY A 22 15.67 -3.89 -6.59
CA GLY A 22 15.50 -5.04 -5.69
C GLY A 22 15.43 -4.45 -4.29
N GLY A 23 14.51 -4.82 -3.42
CA GLY A 23 13.91 -6.13 -3.23
C GLY A 23 13.84 -6.28 -1.71
N ILE A 24 12.67 -5.95 -1.18
CA ILE A 24 12.31 -5.98 0.24
C ILE A 24 12.18 -7.45 0.69
N SER A 25 12.96 -7.82 1.71
CA SER A 25 12.71 -9.01 2.53
C SER A 25 12.16 -8.57 3.88
N PRO A 26 11.19 -9.30 4.46
CA PRO A 26 10.26 -8.79 5.45
C PRO A 26 10.90 -8.66 6.84
N LEU A 27 10.63 -7.52 7.48
CA LEU A 27 10.90 -7.29 8.88
C LEU A 27 10.00 -8.21 9.71
N GLN A 28 10.63 -9.15 10.42
CA GLN A 28 10.01 -9.94 11.48
C GLN A 28 9.54 -8.98 12.58
N ASN A 29 8.23 -8.79 12.72
CA ASN A 29 7.66 -8.09 13.86
C ASN A 29 7.17 -9.13 14.87
N ALA A 30 7.92 -9.22 15.98
CA ALA A 30 7.54 -9.96 17.16
C ALA A 30 6.75 -9.03 18.09
N SER A 31 5.45 -9.26 18.19
CA SER A 31 4.67 -8.98 19.39
C SER A 31 3.41 -9.84 19.34
N GLY A 32 3.55 -11.08 19.76
CA GLY A 32 2.42 -11.97 20.01
C GLY A 32 1.66 -11.48 21.23
N GLN A 33 0.40 -11.12 21.03
CA GLN A 33 -0.60 -11.16 22.08
C GLN A 33 -1.78 -11.96 21.55
N SER A 34 -1.86 -13.17 22.10
CA SER A 34 -2.80 -14.23 21.81
C SER A 34 -4.24 -13.77 22.07
N ASN A 35 -5.12 -13.91 21.10
CA ASN A 35 -6.53 -14.13 21.36
C ASN A 35 -6.94 -15.44 20.68
N SER A 36 -7.19 -16.43 21.51
CA SER A 36 -7.64 -17.77 21.15
C SER A 36 -9.04 -17.69 20.56
N SER A 37 -9.17 -17.81 19.24
CA SER A 37 -10.46 -18.05 18.59
C SER A 37 -10.74 -19.55 18.66
N ALA A 38 -11.61 -19.96 19.59
CA ALA A 38 -12.16 -21.30 19.60
C ALA A 38 -12.91 -21.53 18.29
N ILE A 39 -12.51 -22.56 17.54
CA ILE A 39 -13.28 -23.10 16.43
C ILE A 39 -14.53 -23.75 17.05
N ALA A 40 -15.63 -23.01 17.06
CA ALA A 40 -16.94 -23.59 17.34
C ALA A 40 -17.43 -24.26 16.05
N THR A 41 -17.12 -25.53 15.90
CA THR A 41 -17.81 -26.43 14.97
C THR A 41 -19.25 -26.54 15.45
N THR A 42 -20.15 -25.70 14.94
CA THR A 42 -21.58 -25.87 15.17
C THR A 42 -22.20 -26.58 13.99
N SER A 43 -22.74 -27.73 14.32
CA SER A 43 -23.55 -28.64 13.52
C SER A 43 -24.55 -27.87 12.66
N ALA A 44 -24.72 -28.32 11.41
CA ALA A 44 -25.82 -27.90 10.54
C ALA A 44 -27.16 -28.12 11.26
N ALA A 45 -27.70 -27.04 11.84
CA ALA A 45 -29.06 -27.01 12.35
C ALA A 45 -29.93 -26.38 11.27
N ASP A 46 -30.87 -27.19 10.79
CA ASP A 46 -32.04 -26.80 10.02
C ASP A 46 -32.72 -25.64 10.76
N THR A 47 -32.45 -24.40 10.35
CA THR A 47 -32.80 -23.19 11.10
C THR A 47 -33.94 -22.47 10.40
N THR A 48 -35.14 -22.71 10.92
CA THR A 48 -36.27 -21.80 10.76
C THR A 48 -35.96 -20.55 11.60
N GLY A 49 -35.49 -19.48 10.95
CA GLY A 49 -35.07 -18.25 11.62
C GLY A 49 -34.23 -17.33 10.72
N THR A 50 -34.12 -16.08 11.15
CA THR A 50 -33.27 -15.07 10.50
C THR A 50 -31.83 -15.24 10.95
N VAL A 51 -30.90 -15.35 10.00
CA VAL A 51 -29.45 -15.43 10.24
C VAL A 51 -28.80 -14.20 9.63
N THR A 52 -27.87 -13.58 10.36
CA THR A 52 -27.23 -12.33 9.96
C THR A 52 -25.71 -12.42 10.00
N ALA A 53 -25.06 -11.93 8.94
CA ALA A 53 -23.62 -11.69 8.91
C ALA A 53 -23.35 -10.20 9.08
N ASN A 54 -22.57 -9.86 10.12
CA ASN A 54 -22.18 -8.49 10.45
C ASN A 54 -20.68 -8.29 10.23
N TYR A 55 -20.30 -7.27 9.48
CA TYR A 55 -18.91 -6.85 9.29
C TYR A 55 -18.70 -5.48 9.95
N PHE A 56 -17.59 -5.32 10.66
CA PHE A 56 -17.24 -4.09 11.38
C PHE A 56 -15.92 -3.54 10.84
N ALA A 57 -16.02 -2.69 9.83
CA ALA A 57 -14.88 -2.09 9.14
C ALA A 57 -14.49 -0.76 9.80
N ARG A 58 -13.24 -0.61 10.26
CA ARG A 58 -12.76 0.68 10.78
C ARG A 58 -12.55 1.68 9.63
N PHE A 59 -12.71 2.96 9.89
CA PHE A 59 -12.40 4.00 8.92
C PHE A 59 -11.71 5.20 9.57
N ASN A 60 -10.88 5.89 8.80
CA ASN A 60 -10.27 7.17 9.12
C ASN A 60 -10.48 8.11 7.94
N CYS A 61 -11.17 9.23 8.16
CA CYS A 61 -11.53 10.18 7.12
C CYS A 61 -11.18 11.61 7.52
N GLY A 62 -10.68 12.41 6.59
CA GLY A 62 -10.44 13.84 6.80
C GLY A 62 -8.96 14.17 6.91
N ALA A 63 -8.62 15.28 7.56
CA ALA A 63 -7.24 15.73 7.71
C ALA A 63 -6.87 16.03 9.15
N ILE A 64 -5.64 15.66 9.51
CA ILE A 64 -4.95 16.07 10.72
C ILE A 64 -3.87 17.06 10.30
N ASN A 65 -3.91 18.27 10.86
CA ASN A 65 -3.02 19.37 10.47
C ASN A 65 -1.89 19.63 11.47
N ASP A 66 -1.92 18.98 12.63
CA ASP A 66 -0.95 19.17 13.71
C ASP A 66 -0.46 17.82 14.24
N ASP A 67 0.71 17.82 14.86
CA ASP A 67 1.30 16.62 15.48
C ASP A 67 0.67 16.29 16.84
N SER A 68 -0.56 16.77 17.12
CA SER A 68 -1.21 16.51 18.40
C SER A 68 -1.91 15.15 18.39
N GLY A 69 -1.23 14.14 18.96
CA GLY A 69 -1.80 12.81 19.18
C GLY A 69 -0.98 11.67 18.56
N PRO A 70 -1.54 10.45 18.56
CA PRO A 70 -0.82 9.26 18.10
C PRO A 70 -0.76 9.12 16.58
N LEU A 71 -1.65 9.82 15.86
CA LEU A 71 -1.70 9.84 14.41
C LEU A 71 -0.91 11.04 13.89
N ARG A 72 -0.20 10.84 12.78
CA ARG A 72 0.63 11.88 12.17
C ARG A 72 -0.23 12.87 11.36
N PRO A 73 0.25 14.10 11.12
CA PRO A 73 -0.37 15.02 10.19
C PRO A 73 -0.48 14.40 8.80
N GLY A 74 -1.62 14.60 8.16
CA GLY A 74 -1.90 14.04 6.84
C GLY A 74 -3.37 14.04 6.49
N LYS A 75 -3.63 13.77 5.21
CA LYS A 75 -4.96 13.52 4.69
C LYS A 75 -5.21 12.01 4.71
N TYR A 76 -6.22 11.62 5.48
CA TYR A 76 -6.66 10.25 5.67
C TYR A 76 -7.87 9.98 4.78
N ASP A 77 -7.80 8.90 4.02
CA ASP A 77 -8.91 8.40 3.21
C ASP A 77 -8.99 6.88 3.31
N SER A 78 -10.13 6.43 3.86
CA SER A 78 -10.50 5.04 4.00
C SER A 78 -11.48 4.63 2.91
N ASP A 79 -11.18 3.53 2.26
CA ASP A 79 -12.04 2.91 1.26
C ASP A 79 -12.37 1.47 1.66
N ILE A 80 -13.64 1.22 1.96
CA ILE A 80 -14.13 -0.10 2.34
C ILE A 80 -14.69 -0.76 1.08
N THR A 81 -14.01 -1.81 0.63
CA THR A 81 -14.40 -2.57 -0.55
C THR A 81 -15.23 -3.79 -0.15
N ILE A 82 -16.30 -4.03 -0.90
CA ILE A 82 -17.20 -5.17 -0.73
C ILE A 82 -17.22 -5.92 -2.06
N PHE A 83 -16.57 -7.07 -2.09
CA PHE A 83 -16.55 -7.97 -3.24
C PHE A 83 -17.63 -9.02 -3.10
N ASN A 84 -18.55 -9.09 -4.07
CA ASN A 84 -19.53 -10.15 -4.14
C ASN A 84 -18.92 -11.41 -4.77
N LYS A 85 -18.96 -12.52 -4.04
CA LYS A 85 -18.41 -13.81 -4.47
C LYS A 85 -19.42 -14.66 -5.23
N LYS A 86 -20.67 -14.20 -5.29
CA LYS A 86 -21.79 -14.92 -5.91
C LYS A 86 -22.04 -14.38 -7.30
N ASP A 87 -22.61 -15.25 -8.12
CA ASP A 87 -23.04 -15.01 -9.49
C ASP A 87 -24.38 -14.27 -9.59
N PHE A 88 -24.98 -13.92 -8.44
CA PHE A 88 -26.17 -13.09 -8.32
C PHE A 88 -25.91 -11.83 -7.47
N PRO A 89 -26.70 -10.74 -7.62
CA PRO A 89 -26.55 -9.54 -6.82
C PRO A 89 -26.85 -9.76 -5.33
N VAL A 90 -26.00 -9.21 -4.46
CA VAL A 90 -26.16 -9.26 -3.00
C VAL A 90 -26.43 -7.85 -2.48
N THR A 91 -27.56 -7.64 -1.81
CA THR A 91 -27.85 -6.37 -1.13
C THR A 91 -27.33 -6.39 0.30
N VAL A 92 -26.63 -5.34 0.68
CA VAL A 92 -26.11 -5.11 2.03
C VAL A 92 -26.75 -3.85 2.61
N ILE A 93 -26.96 -3.84 3.92
CA ILE A 93 -27.31 -2.63 4.67
C ILE A 93 -26.06 -2.17 5.39
N TRP A 94 -25.77 -0.87 5.39
CA TRP A 94 -24.63 -0.35 6.12
C TRP A 94 -24.92 0.98 6.82
N LYS A 95 -24.14 1.28 7.85
CA LYS A 95 -24.13 2.58 8.54
C LYS A 95 -22.76 2.88 9.12
N ALA A 96 -22.40 4.14 9.18
CA ALA A 96 -21.16 4.63 9.79
C ALA A 96 -21.43 5.19 11.19
N ILE A 97 -20.52 4.90 12.13
CA ILE A 97 -20.56 5.35 13.52
C ILE A 97 -19.18 5.87 13.87
N ALA A 98 -19.06 7.16 14.19
CA ALA A 98 -17.80 7.73 14.68
C ALA A 98 -17.53 7.32 16.14
N VAL A 99 -16.26 7.21 16.51
CA VAL A 99 -15.80 6.85 17.87
C VAL A 99 -16.29 7.87 18.90
N ASP A 100 -16.26 9.16 18.55
CA ASP A 100 -16.73 10.26 19.40
C ASP A 100 -18.26 10.36 19.49
N GLN A 101 -18.98 9.49 18.77
CA GLN A 101 -20.44 9.46 18.63
C GLN A 101 -21.06 10.75 18.07
N GLN A 102 -20.26 11.72 17.61
CA GLN A 102 -20.76 12.97 17.02
C GLN A 102 -21.34 12.73 15.63
N TYR A 103 -20.85 11.70 14.94
CA TYR A 103 -21.37 11.27 13.66
C TYR A 103 -21.97 9.85 13.73
N ASN A 104 -23.24 9.74 13.37
CA ASN A 104 -23.97 8.49 13.24
C ASN A 104 -24.85 8.60 12.00
N SER A 105 -24.46 7.91 10.93
CA SER A 105 -25.21 7.97 9.67
C SER A 105 -26.55 7.25 9.80
N ASN A 106 -27.48 7.57 8.91
CA ASN A 106 -28.63 6.72 8.67
C ASN A 106 -28.17 5.36 8.09
N TYR A 107 -29.09 4.39 8.08
CA TYR A 107 -28.88 3.16 7.35
C TYR A 107 -28.97 3.42 5.84
N HIS A 108 -28.02 2.84 5.11
CA HIS A 108 -27.92 2.91 3.66
C HIS A 108 -28.02 1.51 3.09
N ILE A 109 -28.68 1.40 1.93
CA ILE A 109 -28.81 0.15 1.18
C ILE A 109 -27.86 0.21 0.00
N LEU A 110 -27.10 -0.87 -0.20
CA LEU A 110 -26.15 -0.97 -1.31
C LEU A 110 -26.28 -2.36 -1.94
N THR A 111 -26.59 -2.42 -3.23
CA THR A 111 -26.57 -3.68 -3.97
C THR A 111 -25.21 -3.85 -4.63
N VAL A 112 -24.54 -4.95 -4.30
CA VAL A 112 -23.29 -5.38 -4.90
C VAL A 112 -23.62 -6.29 -6.09
N PRO A 113 -23.29 -5.89 -7.33
CA PRO A 113 -23.56 -6.74 -8.49
C PRO A 113 -22.82 -8.08 -8.40
N SER A 114 -23.32 -9.07 -9.13
CA SER A 114 -22.67 -10.38 -9.31
C SER A 114 -21.19 -10.24 -9.69
N GLU A 115 -20.30 -10.91 -8.94
CA GLU A 115 -18.86 -10.93 -9.19
C GLU A 115 -18.20 -9.54 -9.34
N LYS A 116 -18.75 -8.51 -8.70
CA LYS A 116 -18.24 -7.14 -8.73
C LYS A 116 -17.88 -6.63 -7.34
N ILE A 117 -17.10 -5.56 -7.35
CA ILE A 117 -16.71 -4.79 -6.17
C ILE A 117 -17.53 -3.50 -6.13
N VAL A 118 -17.97 -3.14 -4.92
CA VAL A 118 -18.47 -1.80 -4.62
C VAL A 118 -17.74 -1.24 -3.41
N ASN A 119 -17.77 0.08 -3.28
CA ASN A 119 -16.93 0.81 -2.32
C ASN A 119 -17.79 1.70 -1.41
N VAL A 120 -17.45 1.72 -0.12
CA VAL A 120 -17.92 2.70 0.87
C VAL A 120 -16.70 3.52 1.28
N ASN A 121 -16.51 4.66 0.62
CA ASN A 121 -15.37 5.56 0.81
C ASN A 121 -15.73 6.71 1.77
N CYS A 122 -14.74 7.53 2.15
CA CYS A 122 -14.95 8.67 3.04
C CYS A 122 -16.00 9.67 2.56
N GLU A 123 -16.15 9.86 1.24
CA GLU A 123 -17.20 10.72 0.68
C GLU A 123 -18.61 10.19 0.98
N LYS A 124 -18.82 8.86 0.93
CA LYS A 124 -20.08 8.23 1.31
C LYS A 124 -20.27 8.19 2.82
N ILE A 125 -19.19 7.97 3.57
CA ILE A 125 -19.22 7.89 5.03
C ILE A 125 -19.58 9.25 5.62
N GLN A 126 -18.95 10.33 5.17
CA GLN A 126 -19.18 11.68 5.65
C GLN A 126 -19.38 12.58 4.44
N PRO A 127 -20.61 12.68 3.89
CA PRO A 127 -20.87 13.61 2.80
C PRO A 127 -20.48 15.01 3.27
N PHE A 128 -19.66 15.70 2.48
CA PHE A 128 -19.03 17.00 2.76
C PHE A 128 -19.98 18.15 3.19
N SER A 129 -21.29 17.90 3.32
CA SER A 129 -22.36 18.86 3.58
C SER A 129 -22.63 19.18 5.05
N GLN A 130 -21.96 18.55 6.03
CA GLN A 130 -22.12 18.93 7.45
C GLN A 130 -21.36 20.20 7.88
N LEU A 131 -20.78 20.96 6.94
CA LEU A 131 -20.14 22.26 7.20
C LEU A 131 -21.09 23.47 7.12
N ASN A 132 -22.37 23.29 6.78
CA ASN A 132 -23.35 24.37 6.83
C ASN A 132 -24.33 24.16 8.00
N ASN A 133 -23.93 24.58 9.21
CA ASN A 133 -24.68 25.59 9.97
C ASN A 133 -24.03 25.91 11.33
N ASN A 134 -23.82 27.21 11.55
CA ASN A 134 -23.53 27.90 12.80
C ASN A 134 -22.09 27.90 13.34
N SER A 135 -21.17 28.52 12.61
CA SER A 135 -20.24 29.47 13.24
C SER A 135 -19.74 30.48 12.20
N SER A 136 -20.41 31.63 12.16
CA SER A 136 -19.85 32.86 11.59
C SER A 136 -18.58 33.23 12.34
N ASN A 137 -17.53 33.57 11.58
CA ASN A 137 -16.20 34.05 11.99
C ASN A 137 -15.09 32.98 12.09
N SER A 138 -14.62 32.50 10.95
CA SER A 138 -13.18 32.45 10.69
C SER A 138 -12.93 32.24 9.20
N SER A 139 -12.47 33.28 8.54
CA SER A 139 -11.90 33.22 7.20
C SER A 139 -10.55 32.52 7.29
N ASN A 140 -10.52 31.23 6.96
CA ASN A 140 -9.35 30.54 6.38
C ASN A 140 -9.85 29.30 5.64
N ASN A 141 -9.76 29.36 4.31
CA ASN A 141 -10.16 28.30 3.41
C ASN A 141 -9.19 27.11 3.54
N SER A 142 -9.60 26.08 4.27
CA SER A 142 -9.20 24.70 4.00
C SER A 142 -10.38 23.79 4.29
N SER A 143 -11.16 23.50 3.25
CA SER A 143 -12.29 22.56 3.25
C SER A 143 -11.85 21.10 3.43
N ALA A 144 -10.74 20.84 4.11
CA ALA A 144 -10.33 19.51 4.52
C ALA A 144 -11.22 19.14 5.71
N GLY A 145 -12.16 18.22 5.49
CA GLY A 145 -13.09 17.75 6.52
C GLY A 145 -12.37 17.40 7.82
N ARG A 146 -12.97 17.76 8.95
CA ARG A 146 -12.45 17.43 10.29
C ARG A 146 -12.14 15.94 10.35
N PHE A 147 -10.97 15.59 10.86
CA PHE A 147 -10.61 14.19 11.06
C PHE A 147 -11.67 13.46 11.87
N THR A 148 -12.14 12.33 11.35
CA THR A 148 -13.16 11.47 11.96
C THR A 148 -12.69 10.02 11.85
N GLU A 149 -12.63 9.34 12.99
CA GLU A 149 -12.40 7.90 13.10
C GLU A 149 -13.70 7.21 13.52
N GLY A 150 -13.94 6.00 13.01
CA GLY A 150 -15.14 5.25 13.34
C GLY A 150 -15.16 3.82 12.83
N VAL A 151 -16.36 3.25 12.85
CA VAL A 151 -16.68 1.92 12.33
C VAL A 151 -17.88 2.01 11.40
N VAL A 152 -17.75 1.40 10.22
CA VAL A 152 -18.88 1.07 9.34
C VAL A 152 -19.36 -0.34 9.69
N LYS A 153 -20.62 -0.44 10.12
CA LYS A 153 -21.32 -1.72 10.26
C LYS A 153 -21.95 -2.07 8.92
N ILE A 154 -21.62 -3.23 8.35
CA ILE A 154 -22.24 -3.80 7.15
C ILE A 154 -23.01 -5.06 7.58
N GLU A 155 -24.23 -5.21 7.10
CA GLU A 155 -25.16 -6.24 7.51
C GLU A 155 -25.80 -6.92 6.30
N ILE A 156 -25.77 -8.26 6.31
CA ILE A 156 -26.48 -9.13 5.36
C ILE A 156 -27.31 -10.10 6.18
N SER A 157 -28.61 -10.15 5.92
CA SER A 157 -29.54 -11.05 6.62
C SER A 157 -30.25 -11.96 5.62
N ILE A 158 -30.35 -13.23 6.00
CA ILE A 158 -31.23 -14.21 5.35
C ILE A 158 -32.35 -14.55 6.33
N ASP A 159 -33.56 -14.75 5.82
CA ASP A 159 -34.69 -15.25 6.60
C ASP A 159 -35.27 -16.46 5.88
N ASN A 160 -35.25 -17.61 6.54
CA ASN A 160 -35.66 -18.89 5.97
C ASN A 160 -35.00 -19.19 4.61
N GLY A 161 -33.71 -18.85 4.51
CA GLY A 161 -32.89 -19.04 3.32
C GLY A 161 -33.07 -17.99 2.22
N ILE A 162 -33.88 -16.94 2.41
CA ILE A 162 -34.04 -15.86 1.43
C ILE A 162 -33.29 -14.62 1.90
N LEU A 163 -32.53 -13.97 1.01
CA LEU A 163 -31.89 -12.68 1.31
C LEU A 163 -32.93 -11.59 1.61
N VAL A 164 -33.08 -11.25 2.89
CA VAL A 164 -34.02 -10.23 3.37
C VAL A 164 -33.72 -8.88 2.71
N ASN A 165 -32.43 -8.57 2.57
CA ASN A 165 -31.95 -7.31 2.02
C ASN A 165 -32.32 -7.14 0.54
N ASN A 166 -32.50 -8.22 -0.24
CA ASN A 166 -32.85 -8.14 -1.67
C ASN A 166 -34.33 -7.76 -1.89
N PHE A 167 -35.22 -8.05 -0.94
CA PHE A 167 -36.62 -7.60 -1.01
C PHE A 167 -36.76 -6.09 -0.99
N LEU A 168 -35.85 -5.39 -0.29
CA LEU A 168 -35.86 -3.94 -0.20
C LEU A 168 -35.57 -3.26 -1.55
N ASN A 169 -34.98 -3.97 -2.52
CA ASN A 169 -34.54 -3.41 -3.80
C ASN A 169 -35.24 -3.99 -5.04
N ASN A 170 -36.37 -4.70 -4.87
CA ASN A 170 -37.19 -5.25 -5.96
C ASN A 170 -36.42 -6.07 -7.02
N GLN A 171 -35.35 -6.77 -6.63
CA GLN A 171 -34.62 -7.67 -7.52
C GLN A 171 -35.27 -9.05 -7.45
N ASN A 172 -35.80 -9.55 -8.57
CA ASN A 172 -36.57 -10.81 -8.70
C ASN A 172 -35.76 -12.11 -8.48
N SER A 173 -34.60 -12.06 -7.83
CA SER A 173 -33.75 -13.22 -7.56
C SER A 173 -34.05 -13.76 -6.16
N ASN A 174 -35.04 -14.64 -6.05
CA ASN A 174 -35.27 -15.47 -4.85
C ASN A 174 -34.24 -16.61 -4.82
N GLU A 175 -32.96 -16.27 -4.68
CA GLU A 175 -31.92 -17.27 -4.48
C GLU A 175 -32.02 -17.83 -3.07
N MET A 176 -32.06 -19.16 -2.96
CA MET A 176 -32.07 -19.86 -1.67
C MET A 176 -30.63 -20.01 -1.20
N ILE A 177 -30.30 -19.35 -0.10
CA ILE A 177 -28.98 -19.35 0.51
C ILE A 177 -29.01 -20.17 1.78
N SER A 178 -28.08 -21.10 1.91
CA SER A 178 -27.89 -21.81 3.17
C SER A 178 -27.36 -20.88 4.25
N ALA A 179 -27.84 -21.00 5.49
CA ALA A 179 -27.30 -20.28 6.65
C ALA A 179 -25.79 -20.48 6.83
N ALA A 180 -25.25 -21.63 6.43
CA ALA A 180 -23.82 -21.90 6.47
C ALA A 180 -23.00 -21.04 5.48
N GLU A 181 -23.63 -20.52 4.43
CA GLU A 181 -22.96 -19.76 3.37
C GLU A 181 -22.98 -18.25 3.58
N ILE A 182 -23.73 -17.74 4.56
CA ILE A 182 -23.95 -16.30 4.74
C ILE A 182 -22.65 -15.51 4.95
N GLY A 183 -21.71 -16.06 5.73
CA GLY A 183 -20.39 -15.45 5.95
C GLY A 183 -19.48 -15.48 4.73
N ASN A 184 -19.86 -16.24 3.69
CA ASN A 184 -19.09 -16.46 2.47
C ASN A 184 -19.72 -15.82 1.23
N LEU A 185 -20.75 -14.97 1.39
CA LEU A 185 -21.40 -14.27 0.29
C LEU A 185 -20.53 -13.15 -0.26
N VAL A 186 -19.92 -12.38 0.64
CA VAL A 186 -19.08 -11.25 0.29
C VAL A 186 -17.76 -11.29 1.05
N ASN A 187 -16.77 -10.66 0.44
CA ASN A 187 -15.47 -10.37 1.02
C ASN A 187 -15.43 -8.86 1.32
N VAL A 188 -15.13 -8.48 2.56
CA VAL A 188 -14.98 -7.07 2.96
C VAL A 188 -13.52 -6.79 3.26
N ASP A 189 -12.95 -5.78 2.60
CA ASP A 189 -11.59 -5.30 2.86
C ASP A 189 -11.62 -3.79 3.10
N VAL A 190 -10.74 -3.31 3.97
CA VAL A 190 -10.53 -1.87 4.20
C VAL A 190 -9.15 -1.49 3.68
N LEU A 191 -9.12 -0.49 2.83
CA LEU A 191 -7.92 0.21 2.39
C LEU A 191 -7.81 1.51 3.18
N HIS A 192 -6.73 1.70 3.94
CA HIS A 192 -6.41 2.99 4.52
C HIS A 192 -5.29 3.62 3.70
N THR A 193 -5.54 4.83 3.19
CA THR A 193 -4.55 5.68 2.56
C THR A 193 -4.30 6.89 3.45
N VAL A 194 -3.03 7.26 3.57
CA VAL A 194 -2.63 8.52 4.21
C VAL A 194 -1.62 9.20 3.32
N ASN A 195 -1.93 10.41 2.92
CA ASN A 195 -0.96 11.30 2.28
C ASN A 195 -0.51 12.26 3.36
N THR A 196 0.69 12.07 3.90
CA THR A 196 1.18 13.00 4.92
C THR A 196 1.41 14.37 4.29
N LEU A 197 1.23 15.41 5.09
CA LEU A 197 1.71 16.75 4.73
C LEU A 197 3.25 16.72 4.74
N ASP A 198 3.89 17.67 4.05
CA ASP A 198 5.28 17.68 3.53
C ASP A 198 6.44 17.42 4.54
N ASP A 199 6.16 17.10 5.81
CA ASP A 199 7.14 17.11 6.90
C ASP A 199 7.98 15.84 7.08
N LEU A 200 7.98 14.92 6.11
CA LEU A 200 8.94 13.82 6.10
C LEU A 200 9.65 13.71 4.75
N ASN A 201 10.29 14.79 4.32
CA ASN A 201 11.42 14.65 3.42
C ASN A 201 12.43 13.70 4.07
N LYS A 202 12.43 12.42 3.68
CA LYS A 202 13.53 11.54 4.02
C LYS A 202 14.72 12.07 3.24
N GLU A 203 15.58 12.81 3.92
CA GLU A 203 16.87 13.21 3.38
C GLU A 203 17.63 11.92 3.05
N VAL A 204 17.81 11.70 1.76
CA VAL A 204 18.68 10.66 1.24
C VAL A 204 19.98 11.31 0.87
N LEU A 205 21.07 10.71 1.34
CA LEU A 205 22.40 11.16 1.02
C LEU A 205 22.98 10.25 -0.04
N TYR A 206 23.57 10.86 -1.05
CA TYR A 206 24.30 10.18 -2.09
C TYR A 206 25.75 10.62 -2.06
N LEU A 207 26.67 9.66 -2.13
CA LEU A 207 28.08 9.93 -2.38
C LEU A 207 28.33 9.76 -3.87
N LYS A 208 28.61 10.87 -4.56
CA LYS A 208 29.13 10.87 -5.92
C LYS A 208 30.65 10.82 -5.85
N THR A 209 31.25 9.83 -6.48
CA THR A 209 32.71 9.65 -6.49
C THR A 209 33.21 9.48 -7.90
N ASP A 210 34.17 10.32 -8.27
CA ASP A 210 34.96 10.17 -9.48
C ASP A 210 36.22 9.37 -9.16
N PHE A 211 36.47 8.32 -9.93
CA PHE A 211 37.60 7.42 -9.71
C PHE A 211 38.17 6.90 -11.03
N SER A 212 39.36 6.33 -10.96
CA SER A 212 40.03 5.75 -12.11
C SER A 212 40.54 4.34 -11.83
N LEU A 213 40.48 3.47 -12.84
CA LEU A 213 41.02 2.11 -12.82
C LEU A 213 42.14 1.96 -13.86
N PRO A 214 43.12 1.05 -13.64
CA PRO A 214 44.10 0.71 -14.66
C PRO A 214 43.43 0.22 -15.94
N SER A 215 43.91 0.70 -17.09
CA SER A 215 43.42 0.26 -18.39
C SER A 215 43.81 -1.20 -18.69
N ASP A 216 42.95 -1.90 -19.42
CA ASP A 216 43.10 -3.28 -19.88
C ASP A 216 44.38 -3.52 -20.70
N ASN A 217 44.87 -2.48 -21.38
CA ASN A 217 46.07 -2.52 -22.21
C ASN A 217 47.37 -2.12 -21.47
N GLY A 218 47.30 -1.85 -20.15
CA GLY A 218 48.44 -1.43 -19.34
C GLY A 218 48.95 -0.01 -19.64
N MET A 219 48.36 0.71 -20.58
CA MET A 219 48.67 2.12 -20.89
C MET A 219 47.55 3.02 -20.39
N GLY A 220 47.81 3.72 -19.28
CA GLY A 220 46.92 4.75 -18.75
C GLY A 220 45.83 4.22 -17.82
N ARG A 221 44.87 5.10 -17.51
CA ARG A 221 43.78 4.84 -16.57
C ARG A 221 42.45 5.25 -17.20
N ASN A 222 41.41 4.48 -16.93
CA ASN A 222 40.05 4.77 -17.35
C ASN A 222 39.32 5.47 -16.21
N ASN A 223 38.66 6.60 -16.50
CA ASN A 223 37.92 7.39 -15.51
C ASN A 223 36.45 6.99 -15.46
N PHE A 224 35.86 7.01 -14.27
CA PHE A 224 34.50 6.60 -13.98
C PHE A 224 33.88 7.52 -12.93
N THR A 225 32.56 7.63 -12.96
CA THR A 225 31.76 8.27 -11.91
C THR A 225 30.79 7.24 -11.37
N ALA A 226 30.69 7.13 -10.04
CA ALA A 226 29.69 6.31 -9.37
C ALA A 226 28.91 7.14 -8.35
N VAL A 227 27.64 6.79 -8.17
CA VAL A 227 26.78 7.39 -7.16
C VAL A 227 26.30 6.28 -6.24
N PHE A 228 26.54 6.45 -4.93
CA PHE A 228 26.20 5.48 -3.91
C PHE A 228 25.21 6.08 -2.92
N HIS A 229 24.16 5.34 -2.57
CA HIS A 229 23.32 5.72 -1.44
C HIS A 229 24.07 5.49 -0.13
N ILE A 230 24.13 6.52 0.73
CA ILE A 230 24.85 6.49 2.01
C ILE A 230 23.92 6.81 3.18
N SER A 231 24.27 6.30 4.36
CA SER A 231 23.54 6.63 5.60
C SER A 231 24.18 7.84 6.29
N PRO A 232 23.39 8.79 6.82
CA PRO A 232 23.93 10.00 7.48
C PRO A 232 24.79 9.69 8.70
N ASP A 233 24.52 8.59 9.41
CA ASP A 233 25.20 8.24 10.65
C ASP A 233 26.48 7.42 10.45
N LYS A 234 26.98 7.29 9.21
CA LYS A 234 28.14 6.47 8.89
C LYS A 234 29.21 7.27 8.16
N ILE A 235 30.43 7.21 8.68
CA ILE A 235 31.63 7.61 7.93
C ILE A 235 31.92 6.48 6.95
N ILE A 236 31.87 6.77 5.65
CA ILE A 236 32.04 5.78 4.59
C ILE A 236 33.27 6.11 3.75
N ASP A 237 34.11 5.11 3.54
CA ASP A 237 35.23 5.18 2.60
C ASP A 237 34.74 4.93 1.16
N PRO A 238 34.88 5.89 0.23
CA PRO A 238 34.50 5.72 -1.17
C PRO A 238 35.17 4.52 -1.82
N ILE A 239 36.43 4.20 -1.46
CA ILE A 239 37.16 3.07 -2.04
C ILE A 239 36.49 1.76 -1.67
N SER A 240 36.07 1.59 -0.40
CA SER A 240 35.34 0.40 0.04
C SER A 240 34.05 0.20 -0.74
N LEU A 241 33.27 1.25 -0.97
CA LEU A 241 32.01 1.14 -1.73
C LEU A 241 32.26 0.74 -3.18
N ILE A 242 33.25 1.36 -3.83
CA ILE A 242 33.65 1.01 -5.20
C ILE A 242 34.08 -0.45 -5.27
N LYS A 243 34.92 -0.92 -4.33
CA LYS A 243 35.37 -2.32 -4.27
C LYS A 243 34.20 -3.28 -4.12
N THR A 244 33.34 -3.08 -3.13
CA THR A 244 32.16 -3.93 -2.90
C THR A 244 31.26 -3.96 -4.13
N LYS A 245 31.04 -2.82 -4.79
CA LYS A 245 30.20 -2.76 -6.00
C LYS A 245 30.85 -3.47 -7.19
N LEU A 246 32.14 -3.25 -7.43
CA LEU A 246 32.88 -3.95 -8.48
C LEU A 246 32.90 -5.46 -8.23
N GLU A 247 33.23 -5.90 -7.02
CA GLU A 247 33.24 -7.31 -6.61
C GLU A 247 31.87 -7.97 -6.78
N SER A 248 30.77 -7.26 -6.44
CA SER A 248 29.41 -7.78 -6.65
C SER A 248 29.03 -7.94 -8.12
N THR A 249 29.66 -7.18 -9.02
CA THR A 249 29.40 -7.21 -10.47
C THR A 249 30.30 -8.24 -11.18
N ILE A 250 31.48 -8.52 -10.61
CA ILE A 250 32.46 -9.47 -11.15
C ILE A 250 32.10 -10.87 -10.65
N SER A 251 31.25 -11.58 -11.38
CA SER A 251 31.10 -13.04 -11.22
C SER A 251 32.48 -13.72 -11.33
N ASN A 252 32.71 -14.73 -10.47
CA ASN A 252 33.97 -15.36 -10.05
C ASN A 252 35.08 -15.73 -11.09
N ASN A 253 34.97 -15.39 -12.38
CA ASN A 253 35.77 -16.03 -13.43
C ASN A 253 36.83 -15.15 -14.14
N ASN A 254 37.12 -13.93 -13.69
CA ASN A 254 38.22 -13.13 -14.28
C ASN A 254 39.22 -12.63 -13.22
N SER A 255 40.36 -13.32 -13.12
CA SER A 255 41.48 -12.98 -12.23
C SER A 255 42.10 -11.61 -12.52
N THR A 256 42.08 -11.18 -13.77
CA THR A 256 42.59 -9.87 -14.22
C THR A 256 41.79 -8.68 -13.68
N ILE A 257 40.50 -8.84 -13.36
CA ILE A 257 39.73 -7.74 -12.77
C ILE A 257 40.00 -7.63 -11.26
N LYS A 258 40.26 -8.76 -10.58
CA LYS A 258 40.59 -8.78 -9.15
C LYS A 258 41.87 -8.00 -8.84
N GLU A 259 42.88 -8.06 -9.71
CA GLU A 259 44.10 -7.25 -9.56
C GLU A 259 43.84 -5.75 -9.83
N ARG A 260 42.91 -5.40 -10.73
CA ARG A 260 42.55 -4.00 -11.02
C ARG A 260 41.76 -3.32 -9.91
N VAL A 261 40.98 -4.08 -9.14
CA VAL A 261 40.24 -3.60 -7.96
C VAL A 261 41.19 -3.21 -6.81
N LEU A 262 42.46 -3.66 -6.84
CA LEU A 262 43.47 -3.32 -5.84
C LEU A 262 44.08 -1.92 -6.05
N ASP A 263 44.05 -1.36 -7.27
CA ASP A 263 44.62 -0.03 -7.60
C ASP A 263 43.54 0.98 -8.05
N ILE A 264 42.54 1.18 -7.20
CA ILE A 264 41.54 2.23 -7.37
C ILE A 264 42.14 3.56 -6.93
N ARG A 265 42.02 4.60 -7.77
CA ARG A 265 42.37 5.98 -7.40
C ARG A 265 41.14 6.86 -7.48
N VAL A 266 40.70 7.35 -6.33
CA VAL A 266 39.64 8.36 -6.21
C VAL A 266 40.24 9.73 -6.55
N THR A 267 39.59 10.46 -7.45
CA THR A 267 40.00 11.80 -7.86
C THR A 267 39.16 12.88 -7.20
N ASP A 268 37.87 12.62 -7.02
CA ASP A 268 36.96 13.56 -6.37
C ASP A 268 35.81 12.81 -5.66
N SER A 269 35.23 13.41 -4.63
CA SER A 269 34.09 12.87 -3.92
C SER A 269 33.23 13.97 -3.31
N GLU A 270 31.94 13.93 -3.62
CA GLU A 270 30.95 14.91 -3.22
C GLU A 270 29.76 14.19 -2.57
N VAL A 271 29.26 14.74 -1.46
CA VAL A 271 28.00 14.30 -0.85
C VAL A 271 26.88 15.20 -1.37
N ILE A 272 25.88 14.58 -1.98
CA ILE A 272 24.68 15.21 -2.51
C ILE A 272 23.53 14.79 -1.61
N SER A 273 22.79 15.75 -1.06
CA SER A 273 21.51 15.48 -0.41
C SER A 273 20.37 15.62 -1.41
N ASP A 274 19.41 14.71 -1.32
CA ASP A 274 18.13 14.79 -2.02
C ASP A 274 17.02 14.39 -1.04
N THR A 275 15.78 14.69 -1.39
CA THR A 275 14.61 14.39 -0.56
C THR A 275 13.69 13.46 -1.30
N LEU A 276 13.47 12.26 -0.77
CA LEU A 276 12.42 11.39 -1.31
C LEU A 276 11.07 11.91 -0.83
N THR A 277 10.24 12.34 -1.78
CA THR A 277 8.91 12.93 -1.56
C THR A 277 7.78 11.90 -1.67
N ASP A 278 8.01 10.66 -1.22
CA ASP A 278 6.94 9.66 -1.13
C ASP A 278 6.61 9.34 0.32
N ASN A 279 5.63 10.09 0.85
CA ASN A 279 5.06 9.87 2.17
C ASN A 279 3.64 9.30 2.12
N HIS A 280 3.34 8.51 1.08
CA HIS A 280 2.07 7.79 0.99
C HIS A 280 2.17 6.51 1.83
N ALA A 281 1.26 6.35 2.79
CA ALA A 281 1.09 5.10 3.52
C ALA A 281 -0.18 4.39 3.03
N LEU A 282 -0.05 3.10 2.74
CA LEU A 282 -1.15 2.23 2.33
C LEU A 282 -1.21 1.03 3.26
N THR A 283 -2.37 0.75 3.84
CA THR A 283 -2.61 -0.49 4.58
C THR A 283 -3.91 -1.15 4.13
N VAL A 284 -3.91 -2.49 4.10
CA VAL A 284 -5.07 -3.30 3.74
C VAL A 284 -5.42 -4.19 4.92
N GLN A 285 -6.71 -4.26 5.25
CA GLN A 285 -7.23 -5.13 6.30
C GLN A 285 -8.45 -5.92 5.79
N ARG A 286 -8.40 -7.25 5.87
CA ARG A 286 -9.58 -8.11 5.70
C ARG A 286 -10.47 -8.00 6.93
N VAL A 287 -11.78 -7.87 6.72
CA VAL A 287 -12.79 -7.85 7.78
C VAL A 287 -13.57 -9.16 7.77
N GLU A 288 -13.47 -9.90 8.86
CA GLU A 288 -14.19 -11.17 9.03
C GLU A 288 -15.64 -10.91 9.53
N PRO A 289 -16.62 -11.67 9.05
CA PRO A 289 -18.00 -11.55 9.53
C PRO A 289 -18.19 -12.15 10.92
N ILE A 290 -19.09 -11.55 11.69
CA ILE A 290 -19.69 -12.14 12.90
C ILE A 290 -21.08 -12.64 12.52
N ILE A 291 -21.30 -13.95 12.63
CA ILE A 291 -22.57 -14.60 12.33
C ILE A 291 -23.41 -14.68 13.61
N SER A 292 -24.67 -14.25 13.52
CA SER A 292 -25.66 -14.26 14.62
C SER A 292 -27.03 -14.68 14.16
#